data_AF-A0A1I7YEH0-F1
#
_entry.id   AF-A0A1I7YEH0-F1
#
_cell.length_a   1.000
_cell.length_b   1.000
_cell.length_c   1.000
_cell.angle_alpha   90.00
_cell.angle_beta   90.00
_cell.angle_gamma   90.00
#
_symmetry.space_group_name_H-M   'P 1'
#
loop_
_entity.id
_entity.type
_entity.pdbx_description
1 polymer ?
#
loop_
_entity_poly.entity_id
_entity_poly.type
_entity_poly.pdbx_seq_one_letter_code
_entity_poly.pdbx_strand_id
1 'polypeptide(L)'
;MTIAIETCSRTSRTRRANTAPSPSCTRGRCASVHLDKSTSRKSVAGDKGFECGCEPGFKLIDGTWCRGVNVPENEEATGIFVTPSELLIRTFYNVSAENTRVLDTTTDKTGTMGMPMAVDHRHRRVCSLKSVYNPSSKERSNEMQCIKIGTDLKFGERTLLEPQFELSGVNGISYDWVGNNWYFMDFVYKRIFACDGNEMKRCITIRKEGIEKPEALYVDSSVGFIFYAEKSVKRSGLWRLDMDGSNPLYMTQGGVLEPEVLAGDPASKTIYWVDTYLQYLMAKDYFNRFEKRVVFAGRLKGISSISLIDRTIYAVDINERMLEIDTMSDTNQELKVHDLAADMLKTEAMLIFHRQQQPDVRVKIIPLFAILSAIFVWMGDNILIWRFFGGFGVKIGWPENSQLVIHRTISPMPDQKRRMRTLLPGGV
;
A
#
# COMPACT_ATOMS: atom_id res chain seq x y z
N MET A 1 -14.80 21.20 -0.81
CA MET A 1 -14.16 21.44 -2.12
C MET A 1 -13.93 20.07 -2.74
N THR A 2 -14.87 19.64 -3.58
CA THR A 2 -15.00 18.28 -4.12
C THR A 2 -14.12 18.19 -5.37
N ILE A 3 -13.05 17.39 -5.33
CA ILE A 3 -12.24 17.11 -6.52
C ILE A 3 -13.00 16.05 -7.32
N ALA A 4 -13.75 16.52 -8.32
CA ALA A 4 -14.29 15.65 -9.35
C ALA A 4 -13.11 15.11 -10.18
N ILE A 5 -12.82 13.82 -10.03
CA ILE A 5 -12.11 13.06 -11.04
C ILE A 5 -13.24 12.58 -11.97
N GLU A 6 -13.44 13.28 -13.08
CA GLU A 6 -14.43 12.90 -14.09
C GLU A 6 -14.11 11.50 -14.61
N THR A 7 -14.94 10.54 -14.21
CA THR A 7 -15.07 9.27 -14.90
C THR A 7 -15.90 9.53 -16.16
N CYS A 8 -15.27 9.36 -17.33
CA CYS A 8 -15.96 9.41 -18.61
C CYS A 8 -16.89 8.19 -18.71
N SER A 9 -18.15 8.34 -18.27
CA SER A 9 -19.18 7.30 -18.40
C SER A 9 -20.00 7.52 -19.68
N ARG A 10 -20.17 6.46 -20.47
CA ARG A 10 -21.04 6.45 -21.66
C ARG A 10 -22.49 6.71 -21.22
N THR A 11 -23.00 7.90 -21.49
CA THR A 11 -24.45 8.13 -21.53
C THR A 11 -24.95 7.97 -22.97
N SER A 12 -25.93 7.09 -23.13
CA SER A 12 -26.56 6.77 -24.40
C SER A 12 -27.43 7.92 -24.91
N ARG A 13 -27.21 8.26 -26.19
CA ARG A 13 -28.13 8.87 -27.17
C ARG A 13 -29.04 10.01 -26.70
N THR A 14 -28.72 11.22 -27.16
CA THR A 14 -29.65 12.09 -27.92
C THR A 14 -28.83 13.06 -28.81
N ARG A 15 -29.43 13.46 -29.94
CA ARG A 15 -28.79 14.00 -31.16
C ARG A 15 -28.38 15.48 -31.08
N ARG A 16 -27.32 15.78 -31.86
CA ARG A 16 -26.91 17.05 -32.51
C ARG A 16 -26.31 18.18 -31.62
N ALA A 17 -24.99 18.35 -31.73
CA ALA A 17 -24.35 19.50 -32.39
C ALA A 17 -22.83 19.26 -32.49
N ASN A 18 -22.19 19.79 -33.52
CA ASN A 18 -20.78 19.60 -33.86
C ASN A 18 -19.82 19.92 -32.70
N THR A 19 -19.15 18.90 -32.17
CA THR A 19 -17.92 19.04 -31.37
C THR A 19 -16.91 18.04 -31.91
N ALA A 20 -15.73 18.54 -32.31
CA ALA A 20 -14.59 17.74 -32.72
C ALA A 20 -14.27 16.65 -31.68
N PRO A 21 -13.73 15.48 -32.09
CA PRO A 21 -13.38 14.43 -31.16
C PRO A 21 -12.35 14.98 -30.16
N SER A 22 -12.71 14.94 -28.88
CA SER A 22 -11.76 15.16 -27.78
C SER A 22 -10.54 14.26 -28.00
N PRO A 23 -9.30 14.79 -27.90
CA PRO A 23 -8.12 13.98 -28.07
C PRO A 23 -8.17 12.86 -27.04
N SER A 24 -8.01 11.66 -27.55
CA SER A 24 -8.22 10.41 -26.87
C SER A 24 -7.29 10.28 -25.66
N CYS A 25 -7.80 10.48 -24.45
CA CYS A 25 -7.28 9.84 -23.24
C CYS A 25 -7.58 8.33 -23.29
N THR A 26 -7.12 7.64 -24.33
CA THR A 26 -7.21 6.19 -24.43
C THR A 26 -5.84 5.61 -24.06
N ARG A 27 -5.80 4.92 -22.91
CA ARG A 27 -4.70 4.06 -22.45
C ARG A 27 -3.38 4.74 -22.02
N GLY A 28 -3.41 5.85 -21.30
CA GLY A 28 -2.17 6.40 -20.70
C GLY A 28 -2.43 7.51 -19.71
N ARG A 29 -1.90 7.38 -18.50
CA ARG A 29 -2.18 8.20 -17.33
C ARG A 29 -1.44 9.55 -17.43
N CYS A 30 -2.14 10.67 -17.63
CA CYS A 30 -1.71 11.89 -16.94
C CYS A 30 -2.08 11.69 -15.45
N ALA A 31 -1.12 11.79 -14.52
CA ALA A 31 -1.46 11.70 -13.09
C ALA A 31 -2.26 12.94 -12.63
N SER A 32 -2.08 14.06 -13.33
CA SER A 32 -2.95 15.23 -13.26
C SER A 32 -3.02 15.91 -14.62
N VAL A 33 -4.19 16.44 -14.97
CA VAL A 33 -4.38 17.30 -16.14
C VAL A 33 -4.50 18.72 -15.61
N HIS A 34 -3.54 19.58 -15.93
CA HIS A 34 -3.60 20.98 -15.57
C HIS A 34 -4.17 21.81 -16.74
N LEU A 35 -5.20 22.60 -16.44
CA LEU A 35 -5.66 23.67 -17.33
C LEU A 35 -4.64 24.80 -17.27
N ASP A 36 -4.04 25.11 -18.40
CA ASP A 36 -3.13 26.25 -18.51
C ASP A 36 -3.88 27.54 -18.17
N LYS A 37 -3.49 28.20 -17.08
CA LYS A 37 -3.97 29.53 -16.67
C LYS A 37 -2.95 30.62 -17.00
N SER A 38 -2.03 30.39 -17.94
CA SER A 38 -0.94 31.32 -18.25
C SER A 38 -0.99 31.88 -19.68
N THR A 39 -2.10 32.51 -20.07
CA THR A 39 -2.03 33.55 -21.11
C THR A 39 -2.89 34.76 -20.71
N SER A 40 -2.26 35.78 -20.14
CA SER A 40 -2.82 37.13 -19.97
C SER A 40 -2.75 37.96 -21.27
N ARG A 41 -2.65 37.31 -22.44
CA ARG A 41 -2.78 37.96 -23.74
C ARG A 41 -3.90 37.28 -24.50
N LYS A 42 -4.93 38.06 -24.83
CA LYS A 42 -6.12 37.72 -25.63
C LYS A 42 -5.89 36.50 -26.55
N SER A 43 -6.26 35.32 -26.09
CA SER A 43 -6.34 34.13 -26.93
C SER A 43 -7.73 34.07 -27.58
N VAL A 44 -7.73 33.88 -28.89
CA VAL A 44 -8.92 33.60 -29.71
C VAL A 44 -9.51 32.26 -29.24
N ALA A 45 -10.83 32.12 -29.29
CA ALA A 45 -11.52 30.89 -28.90
C ALA A 45 -10.96 29.69 -29.70
N GLY A 46 -10.15 28.85 -29.04
CA GLY A 46 -9.51 27.68 -29.63
C GLY A 46 -8.48 26.98 -28.75
N ASP A 47 -7.69 27.73 -27.97
CA ASP A 47 -6.57 27.15 -27.21
C ASP A 47 -6.91 26.91 -25.73
N LYS A 48 -7.35 25.69 -25.40
CA LYS A 48 -7.21 25.15 -24.04
C LYS A 48 -6.40 23.87 -24.15
N GLY A 49 -5.08 24.00 -24.00
CA GLY A 49 -4.17 22.87 -23.87
C GLY A 49 -4.30 22.20 -22.51
N PHE A 50 -4.07 20.89 -22.48
CA PHE A 50 -3.96 20.08 -21.27
C PHE A 50 -2.51 19.58 -21.19
N GLU A 51 -1.88 19.69 -20.02
CA GLU A 51 -0.53 19.15 -19.77
C GLU A 51 -0.60 18.01 -18.75
N CYS A 52 0.14 16.94 -19.00
CA CYS A 52 0.28 15.82 -18.05
C CYS A 52 1.27 16.18 -16.94
N GLY A 53 0.87 16.00 -15.68
CA GLY A 53 1.75 15.99 -14.52
C GLY A 53 1.90 14.59 -13.89
N CYS A 54 2.93 14.40 -13.06
CA CYS A 54 3.18 13.20 -12.27
C CYS A 54 3.08 13.47 -10.75
N GLU A 55 2.72 12.45 -9.98
CA GLU A 55 2.74 12.51 -8.51
C GLU A 55 4.19 12.59 -7.98
N PRO A 56 4.42 13.10 -6.74
CA PRO A 56 5.75 13.11 -6.12
C PRO A 56 6.42 11.74 -6.14
N GLY A 57 7.71 11.73 -6.49
CA GLY A 57 8.47 10.48 -6.65
C GLY A 57 8.34 9.84 -8.03
N PHE A 58 7.69 10.50 -8.99
CA PHE A 58 7.61 10.06 -10.37
C PHE A 58 8.08 11.16 -11.34
N LYS A 59 8.65 10.73 -12.47
CA LYS A 59 9.14 11.57 -13.55
C LYS A 59 8.35 11.32 -14.83
N LEU A 60 7.94 12.38 -15.51
CA LEU A 60 7.23 12.28 -16.78
C LEU A 60 8.22 11.85 -17.88
N ILE A 61 7.86 10.81 -18.63
CA ILE A 61 8.60 10.26 -19.75
C ILE A 61 7.82 10.57 -21.03
N ASP A 62 8.50 11.14 -22.02
CA ASP A 62 7.99 11.49 -23.34
C ASP A 62 6.65 12.25 -23.32
N GLY A 63 6.40 13.03 -22.27
CA GLY A 63 5.15 13.79 -22.08
C GLY A 63 3.90 12.95 -21.84
N THR A 64 4.01 11.61 -21.75
CA THR A 64 2.85 10.70 -21.87
C THR A 64 2.65 9.78 -20.67
N TRP A 65 3.69 9.46 -19.91
CA TRP A 65 3.56 8.54 -18.76
C TRP A 65 4.57 8.80 -17.65
N CYS A 66 4.26 8.36 -16.44
CA CYS A 66 5.06 8.59 -15.24
C CYS A 66 5.88 7.36 -14.86
N ARG A 67 7.20 7.49 -14.81
CA ARG A 67 8.16 6.49 -14.30
C ARG A 67 8.49 6.77 -12.83
N GLY A 68 8.55 5.75 -11.99
CA GLY A 68 8.99 5.90 -10.61
C GLY A 68 10.47 6.30 -10.52
N VAL A 69 10.80 7.23 -9.63
CA VAL A 69 12.19 7.63 -9.36
C VAL A 69 12.66 6.94 -8.10
N ASN A 70 13.82 6.27 -8.16
CA ASN A 70 14.41 5.63 -7.00
C ASN A 70 15.08 6.65 -6.07
N VAL A 71 15.45 6.24 -4.84
CA VAL A 71 16.21 7.10 -3.93
C VAL A 71 17.41 6.35 -3.34
N PRO A 72 18.65 6.75 -3.71
CA PRO A 72 19.00 7.83 -4.65
C PRO A 72 18.56 7.60 -6.11
N GLU A 73 18.41 8.66 -6.89
CA GLU A 73 17.85 8.63 -8.26
C GLU A 73 18.65 7.74 -9.23
N ASN A 74 19.95 7.57 -8.98
CA ASN A 74 20.85 6.73 -9.78
C ASN A 74 20.86 5.25 -9.35
N GLU A 75 20.16 4.88 -8.28
CA GLU A 75 20.04 3.49 -7.87
C GLU A 75 19.03 2.77 -8.75
N GLU A 76 19.46 1.70 -9.41
CA GLU A 76 18.58 0.89 -10.23
C GLU A 76 17.55 0.15 -9.37
N ALA A 77 16.40 -0.14 -9.98
CA ALA A 77 15.48 -1.08 -9.39
C ALA A 77 16.15 -2.46 -9.31
N THR A 78 16.19 -2.99 -8.09
CA THR A 78 16.71 -4.32 -7.83
C THR A 78 15.62 -5.19 -7.23
N GLY A 79 15.79 -6.48 -7.37
CA GLY A 79 14.90 -7.47 -6.81
C GLY A 79 15.67 -8.34 -5.85
N ILE A 80 14.99 -8.61 -4.76
CA ILE A 80 15.46 -9.41 -3.66
C ILE A 80 14.74 -10.74 -3.78
N PHE A 81 15.51 -11.78 -4.08
CA PHE A 81 15.01 -13.14 -4.18
C PHE A 81 15.29 -13.86 -2.87
N VAL A 82 14.33 -14.68 -2.46
CA VAL A 82 14.47 -15.54 -1.30
C VAL A 82 14.43 -16.99 -1.72
N THR A 83 15.41 -17.74 -1.23
CA THR A 83 15.43 -19.19 -1.21
C THR A 83 15.36 -19.64 0.26
N PRO A 84 15.12 -20.93 0.55
CA PRO A 84 15.09 -21.43 1.93
C PRO A 84 16.37 -21.15 2.74
N SER A 85 17.51 -20.94 2.09
CA SER A 85 18.81 -20.79 2.74
C SER A 85 19.52 -19.47 2.44
N GLU A 86 19.09 -18.73 1.43
CA GLU A 86 19.82 -17.59 0.89
C GLU A 86 18.88 -16.44 0.51
N LEU A 87 19.37 -15.21 0.68
CA LEU A 87 18.81 -14.01 0.07
C LEU A 87 19.78 -13.51 -0.99
N LEU A 88 19.25 -13.14 -2.14
CA LEU A 88 20.05 -12.67 -3.28
C LEU A 88 19.51 -11.33 -3.78
N ILE A 89 20.42 -10.39 -4.07
CA ILE A 89 20.10 -9.13 -4.77
C ILE A 89 20.53 -9.25 -6.22
N ARG A 90 19.58 -8.99 -7.13
CA ARG A 90 19.83 -8.97 -8.58
C ARG A 90 19.36 -7.65 -9.17
N THR A 91 20.11 -7.09 -10.12
CA THR A 91 19.64 -5.96 -10.94
C THR A 91 18.69 -6.44 -12.02
N PHE A 92 17.69 -5.61 -12.36
CA PHE A 92 16.68 -5.90 -13.39
C PHE A 92 16.93 -5.13 -14.69
N TYR A 93 17.83 -4.13 -14.67
CA TYR A 93 17.88 -3.16 -15.76
C TYR A 93 18.92 -3.51 -16.84
N ASN A 94 18.51 -4.31 -17.83
CA ASN A 94 18.78 -4.11 -19.26
C ASN A 94 17.93 -5.07 -20.13
N VAL A 95 16.60 -4.86 -20.16
CA VAL A 95 15.60 -5.29 -21.19
C VAL A 95 15.50 -6.78 -21.58
N SER A 96 16.32 -7.66 -21.03
CA SER A 96 16.07 -9.10 -20.96
C SER A 96 16.68 -9.61 -19.66
N ALA A 97 16.04 -10.57 -18.99
CA ALA A 97 16.69 -11.21 -17.84
C ALA A 97 18.03 -11.88 -18.18
N GLU A 98 18.42 -11.93 -19.46
CA GLU A 98 19.69 -12.45 -19.92
C GLU A 98 20.89 -11.59 -19.48
N ASN A 99 20.68 -10.30 -19.15
CA ASN A 99 21.75 -9.39 -18.69
C ASN A 99 21.75 -9.10 -17.18
N THR A 100 21.04 -9.90 -16.41
CA THR A 100 20.85 -9.67 -14.97
C THR A 100 22.06 -10.18 -14.17
N ARG A 101 22.59 -9.32 -13.30
CA ARG A 101 23.78 -9.60 -12.49
C ARG A 101 23.40 -9.82 -11.03
N VAL A 102 23.94 -10.87 -10.41
CA VAL A 102 23.91 -11.04 -8.96
C VAL A 102 24.89 -10.03 -8.35
N LEU A 103 24.36 -9.14 -7.50
CA LEU A 103 25.14 -8.09 -6.84
C LEU A 103 25.69 -8.55 -5.50
N ASP A 104 24.87 -9.26 -4.74
CA ASP A 104 25.24 -9.80 -3.44
C ASP A 104 24.35 -10.98 -3.07
N THR A 105 24.91 -11.88 -2.28
CA THR A 105 24.23 -13.06 -1.75
C THR A 105 24.55 -13.17 -0.27
N THR A 106 23.54 -13.45 0.53
CA THR A 106 23.75 -13.68 1.95
C THR A 106 23.03 -14.92 2.41
N THR A 107 23.72 -15.72 3.21
CA THR A 107 23.20 -16.98 3.75
C THR A 107 23.00 -16.83 5.25
N ASP A 108 22.01 -17.53 5.78
CA ASP A 108 21.83 -17.66 7.23
C ASP A 108 21.98 -19.13 7.62
N LYS A 109 23.05 -19.44 8.37
CA LYS A 109 23.33 -20.81 8.83
C LYS A 109 22.58 -21.17 10.09
N THR A 110 21.94 -20.20 10.75
CA THR A 110 21.30 -20.37 12.06
C THR A 110 19.80 -20.67 11.94
N GLY A 111 19.22 -20.50 10.76
CA GLY A 111 17.81 -20.78 10.52
C GLY A 111 17.47 -20.77 9.04
N THR A 112 16.25 -21.22 8.72
CA THR A 112 15.69 -21.17 7.37
C THR A 112 15.07 -19.78 7.18
N MET A 113 15.52 -19.06 6.16
CA MET A 113 14.88 -17.81 5.74
C MET A 113 13.72 -18.18 4.82
N GLY A 114 12.60 -17.47 4.92
CA GLY A 114 11.46 -17.78 4.07
C GLY A 114 10.46 -16.65 3.96
N MET A 115 9.43 -16.91 3.18
CA MET A 115 8.27 -16.03 3.10
C MET A 115 7.46 -16.06 4.39
N PRO A 116 6.77 -14.96 4.73
CA PRO A 116 6.64 -13.71 3.96
C PRO A 116 7.81 -12.73 4.16
N MET A 117 7.96 -11.80 3.21
CA MET A 117 8.97 -10.72 3.23
C MET A 117 8.35 -9.35 2.99
N ALA A 118 9.01 -8.28 3.43
CA ALA A 118 8.64 -6.91 3.11
C ALA A 118 9.86 -5.97 3.14
N VAL A 119 9.78 -4.91 2.35
CA VAL A 119 10.82 -3.88 2.25
C VAL A 119 10.46 -2.69 3.15
N ASP A 120 11.45 -2.11 3.81
CA ASP A 120 11.42 -0.76 4.37
C ASP A 120 12.50 0.04 3.65
N HIS A 121 12.09 0.73 2.58
CA HIS A 121 13.02 1.43 1.71
C HIS A 121 13.60 2.68 2.39
N ARG A 122 12.84 3.31 3.31
CA ARG A 122 13.28 4.52 4.03
C ARG A 122 14.46 4.23 4.94
N HIS A 123 14.41 3.12 5.66
CA HIS A 123 15.52 2.66 6.49
C HIS A 123 16.47 1.71 5.75
N ARG A 124 16.29 1.55 4.43
CA ARG A 124 17.05 0.65 3.55
C ARG A 124 17.26 -0.73 4.17
N ARG A 125 16.18 -1.42 4.46
CA ARG A 125 16.22 -2.79 4.98
C ARG A 125 15.16 -3.66 4.32
N VAL A 126 15.48 -4.93 4.16
CA VAL A 126 14.51 -5.97 3.87
C VAL A 126 14.29 -6.77 5.14
N CYS A 127 13.04 -7.12 5.43
CA CYS A 127 12.71 -7.93 6.57
C CYS A 127 11.93 -9.17 6.14
N SER A 128 12.22 -10.29 6.79
CA SER A 128 11.65 -11.60 6.49
C SER A 128 11.40 -12.37 7.78
N LEU A 129 10.56 -13.40 7.69
CA LEU A 129 10.49 -14.38 8.76
C LEU A 129 11.61 -15.39 8.63
N LYS A 130 12.16 -15.74 9.78
CA LYS A 130 13.22 -16.72 9.93
C LYS A 130 12.75 -17.80 10.89
N SER A 131 12.80 -19.05 10.44
CA SER A 131 12.55 -20.22 11.28
C SER A 131 13.87 -20.67 11.92
N VAL A 132 13.97 -20.50 13.23
CA VAL A 132 15.14 -20.87 14.03
C VAL A 132 14.87 -22.23 14.70
N TYR A 133 15.77 -23.18 14.50
CA TYR A 133 15.68 -24.48 15.18
C TYR A 133 16.51 -24.45 16.46
N ASN A 134 15.86 -24.69 17.60
CA ASN A 134 16.54 -24.82 18.87
C ASN A 134 16.91 -26.29 19.13
N PRO A 135 18.21 -26.66 19.12
CA PRO A 135 18.62 -28.04 19.30
C PRO A 135 18.35 -28.59 20.71
N SER A 136 18.24 -27.72 21.71
CA SER A 136 17.99 -28.11 23.10
C SER A 136 16.53 -28.48 23.34
N SER A 137 15.58 -27.67 22.88
CA SER A 137 14.14 -27.97 23.00
C SER A 137 13.62 -28.86 21.85
N LYS A 138 14.36 -28.97 20.74
CA LYS A 138 13.91 -29.56 19.47
C LYS A 138 12.70 -28.84 18.86
N GLU A 139 12.48 -27.60 19.24
CA GLU A 139 11.38 -26.76 18.75
C GLU A 139 11.89 -25.78 17.70
N ARG A 140 10.96 -25.31 16.86
CA ARG A 140 11.20 -24.20 15.93
C ARG A 140 10.46 -22.97 16.41
N SER A 141 11.16 -21.85 16.51
CA SER A 141 10.57 -20.53 16.67
C SER A 141 10.61 -19.79 15.33
N ASN A 142 9.61 -18.94 15.08
CA ASN A 142 9.66 -17.98 13.98
C ASN A 142 9.96 -16.60 14.57
N GLU A 143 11.02 -15.99 14.09
CA GLU A 143 11.49 -14.66 14.45
C GLU A 143 11.48 -13.77 13.21
N MET A 144 11.36 -12.45 13.40
CA MET A 144 11.51 -11.52 12.28
C MET A 144 12.95 -11.05 12.22
N GLN A 145 13.57 -11.14 11.05
CA GLN A 145 14.92 -10.63 10.81
C GLN A 145 14.85 -9.51 9.78
N CYS A 146 15.54 -8.41 10.05
CA CYS A 146 15.78 -7.35 9.10
C CYS A 146 17.26 -7.29 8.72
N ILE A 147 17.56 -7.10 7.44
CA ILE A 147 18.93 -6.95 6.93
C ILE A 147 19.02 -5.59 6.26
N LYS A 148 19.99 -4.77 6.68
CA LYS A 148 20.28 -3.49 6.01
C LYS A 148 20.80 -3.73 4.59
N ILE A 149 20.47 -2.81 3.68
CA ILE A 149 20.95 -2.78 2.31
C ILE A 149 21.77 -1.51 2.13
N GLY A 150 23.08 -1.68 1.91
CA GLY A 150 24.01 -0.59 1.64
C GLY A 150 23.65 0.16 0.37
N THR A 151 24.19 1.36 0.19
CA THR A 151 24.04 2.12 -1.07
C THR A 151 24.76 1.46 -2.24
N ASP A 152 25.67 0.53 -1.96
CA ASP A 152 26.32 -0.36 -2.92
C ASP A 152 25.52 -1.63 -3.19
N LEU A 153 24.26 -1.70 -2.72
CA LEU A 153 23.34 -2.83 -2.88
C LEU A 153 23.87 -4.13 -2.27
N LYS A 154 24.68 -4.03 -1.21
CA LYS A 154 25.13 -5.18 -0.41
C LYS A 154 24.35 -5.33 0.88
N PHE A 155 24.19 -6.56 1.32
CA PHE A 155 23.65 -6.90 2.61
C PHE A 155 24.60 -6.49 3.72
N GLY A 156 24.05 -5.79 4.71
CA GLY A 156 24.78 -5.27 5.86
C GLY A 156 24.39 -5.97 7.17
N GLU A 157 24.32 -5.15 8.21
CA GLU A 157 23.95 -5.57 9.56
C GLU A 157 22.56 -6.22 9.61
N ARG A 158 22.46 -7.30 10.40
CA ARG A 158 21.23 -8.00 10.70
C ARG A 158 20.67 -7.54 12.05
N THR A 159 19.37 -7.38 12.12
CA THR A 159 18.64 -7.09 13.34
C THR A 159 17.55 -8.14 13.51
N LEU A 160 17.55 -8.83 14.65
CA LEU A 160 16.46 -9.72 15.04
C LEU A 160 15.42 -8.91 15.82
N LEU A 161 14.16 -9.16 15.51
CA LEU A 161 13.01 -8.53 16.11
C LEU A 161 12.07 -9.62 16.62
N GLU A 162 11.75 -9.52 17.91
CA GLU A 162 10.92 -10.48 18.64
C GLU A 162 9.59 -9.81 19.01
N PRO A 163 8.56 -9.93 18.15
CA PRO A 163 7.27 -9.33 18.42
C PRO A 163 6.57 -9.99 19.61
N GLN A 164 5.71 -9.23 20.28
CA GLN A 164 4.89 -9.73 21.39
C GLN A 164 3.98 -10.91 20.99
N PHE A 165 3.54 -10.96 19.73
CA PHE A 165 2.72 -12.05 19.21
C PHE A 165 3.57 -13.08 18.48
N GLU A 166 3.23 -14.37 18.66
CA GLU A 166 3.88 -15.48 17.95
C GLU A 166 3.75 -15.33 16.42
N LEU A 167 4.84 -15.63 15.71
CA LEU A 167 4.92 -15.58 14.25
C LEU A 167 4.81 -16.95 13.57
N SER A 168 4.54 -18.01 14.33
CA SER A 168 4.48 -19.39 13.83
C SER A 168 3.43 -19.57 12.73
N GLY A 169 2.32 -18.85 12.81
CA GLY A 169 1.22 -18.88 11.85
C GLY A 169 1.24 -17.76 10.80
N VAL A 170 2.24 -16.89 10.79
CA VAL A 170 2.25 -15.72 9.91
C VAL A 170 2.62 -16.12 8.48
N ASN A 171 1.75 -15.77 7.53
CA ASN A 171 1.92 -16.04 6.11
C ASN A 171 1.94 -14.78 5.23
N GLY A 172 1.75 -13.59 5.81
CA GLY A 172 1.90 -12.31 5.11
C GLY A 172 2.47 -11.22 6.00
N ILE A 173 3.37 -10.38 5.46
CA ILE A 173 3.86 -9.17 6.12
C ILE A 173 3.83 -7.96 5.20
N SER A 174 3.61 -6.79 5.77
CA SER A 174 3.65 -5.53 5.04
C SER A 174 4.12 -4.40 5.96
N TYR A 175 4.85 -3.44 5.40
CA TYR A 175 5.39 -2.30 6.15
C TYR A 175 4.59 -1.04 5.87
N ASP A 176 4.11 -0.41 6.93
CA ASP A 176 3.54 0.94 6.89
C ASP A 176 4.65 1.98 7.05
N TRP A 177 5.12 2.51 5.91
CA TRP A 177 6.21 3.48 5.86
C TRP A 177 5.81 4.91 6.27
N VAL A 178 4.52 5.15 6.52
CA VAL A 178 4.01 6.46 6.96
C VAL A 178 3.84 6.47 8.46
N GLY A 179 3.16 5.47 9.01
CA GLY A 179 2.90 5.31 10.43
C GLY A 179 4.00 4.57 11.20
N ASN A 180 4.98 4.00 10.50
CA ASN A 180 6.06 3.17 11.05
C ASN A 180 5.51 1.99 11.86
N ASN A 181 4.74 1.12 11.20
CA ASN A 181 4.16 -0.09 11.78
C ASN A 181 4.38 -1.30 10.85
N TRP A 182 4.44 -2.49 11.43
CA TRP A 182 4.44 -3.74 10.68
C TRP A 182 3.08 -4.40 10.78
N TYR A 183 2.50 -4.75 9.64
CA TYR A 183 1.25 -5.50 9.57
C TYR A 183 1.55 -6.95 9.22
N PHE A 184 0.87 -7.84 9.92
CA PHE A 184 1.03 -9.29 9.83
C PHE A 184 -0.31 -9.94 9.56
N MET A 185 -0.28 -10.95 8.71
CA MET A 185 -1.39 -11.84 8.42
C MET A 185 -1.08 -13.21 8.99
N ASP A 186 -1.99 -13.70 9.81
CA ASP A 186 -1.82 -14.92 10.58
C ASP A 186 -2.86 -15.96 10.15
N PHE A 187 -2.38 -17.02 9.51
CA PHE A 187 -3.20 -18.12 9.03
C PHE A 187 -3.75 -18.97 10.17
N VAL A 188 -2.95 -19.18 11.23
CA VAL A 188 -3.31 -20.08 12.34
C VAL A 188 -4.35 -19.43 13.24
N TYR A 189 -4.09 -18.18 13.66
CA TYR A 189 -4.99 -17.43 14.53
C TYR A 189 -6.07 -16.65 13.76
N LYS A 190 -6.04 -16.70 12.42
CA LYS A 190 -7.01 -16.12 11.49
C LYS A 190 -7.26 -14.64 11.77
N ARG A 191 -6.19 -13.87 11.76
CA ARG A 191 -6.23 -12.44 12.10
C ARG A 191 -5.24 -11.64 11.28
N ILE A 192 -5.51 -10.35 11.21
CA ILE A 192 -4.52 -9.33 10.85
C ILE A 192 -4.17 -8.60 12.14
N PHE A 193 -2.89 -8.44 12.41
CA PHE A 193 -2.39 -7.67 13.55
C PHE A 193 -1.29 -6.71 13.12
N ALA A 194 -1.06 -5.67 13.91
CA ALA A 194 0.00 -4.71 13.68
C ALA A 194 0.91 -4.63 14.89
N CYS A 195 2.20 -4.40 14.68
CA CYS A 195 3.19 -4.13 15.71
C CYS A 195 3.93 -2.82 15.43
N ASP A 196 4.46 -2.17 16.46
CA ASP A 196 5.27 -0.96 16.28
C ASP A 196 6.53 -1.22 15.42
N GLY A 197 6.89 -0.26 14.58
CA GLY A 197 7.98 -0.38 13.61
C GLY A 197 9.41 -0.39 14.19
N ASN A 198 9.55 -0.10 15.48
CA ASN A 198 10.85 0.05 16.14
C ASN A 198 11.34 -1.27 16.73
N GLU A 199 10.69 -1.71 17.81
CA GLU A 199 11.11 -2.89 18.57
C GLU A 199 10.07 -4.02 18.52
N MET A 200 8.91 -3.78 17.87
CA MET A 200 7.79 -4.72 17.80
C MET A 200 7.23 -5.17 19.17
N LYS A 201 7.48 -4.37 20.21
CA LYS A 201 7.07 -4.65 21.59
C LYS A 201 5.59 -4.39 21.86
N ARG A 202 4.93 -3.60 21.01
CA ARG A 202 3.50 -3.30 21.11
C ARG A 202 2.80 -3.82 19.88
N CYS A 203 2.02 -4.89 20.07
CA CYS A 203 1.21 -5.49 19.02
C CYS A 203 -0.29 -5.41 19.36
N ILE A 204 -1.11 -5.12 18.35
CA ILE A 204 -2.57 -5.06 18.46
C ILE A 204 -3.21 -5.90 17.36
N THR A 205 -4.29 -6.61 17.69
CA THR A 205 -5.10 -7.28 16.66
C THR A 205 -5.95 -6.22 15.96
N ILE A 206 -5.80 -6.10 14.64
CA ILE A 206 -6.52 -5.14 13.79
C ILE A 206 -7.87 -5.73 13.38
N ARG A 207 -7.88 -7.02 13.01
CA ARG A 207 -9.10 -7.69 12.58
C ARG A 207 -9.02 -9.19 12.80
N LYS A 208 -10.12 -9.80 13.27
CA LYS A 208 -10.29 -11.26 13.36
C LYS A 208 -11.60 -11.73 12.73
N GLU A 209 -12.59 -10.86 12.67
CA GLU A 209 -13.95 -11.17 12.28
C GLU A 209 -14.05 -11.46 10.78
N GLY A 210 -14.49 -12.68 10.45
CA GLY A 210 -14.75 -13.09 9.07
C GLY A 210 -13.51 -13.41 8.25
N ILE A 211 -12.34 -13.59 8.90
CA ILE A 211 -11.15 -14.17 8.28
C ILE A 211 -11.20 -15.68 8.52
N GLU A 212 -11.28 -16.48 7.46
CA GLU A 212 -11.34 -17.95 7.53
C GLU A 212 -10.04 -18.61 7.03
N LYS A 213 -9.52 -18.17 5.88
CA LYS A 213 -8.32 -18.74 5.23
C LYS A 213 -7.53 -17.66 4.46
N PRO A 214 -6.81 -16.78 5.18
CA PRO A 214 -6.11 -15.66 4.57
C PRO A 214 -4.90 -16.15 3.76
N GLU A 215 -4.69 -15.61 2.56
CA GLU A 215 -3.65 -16.05 1.62
C GLU A 215 -2.57 -14.99 1.40
N ALA A 216 -2.96 -13.71 1.25
CA ALA A 216 -2.02 -12.62 0.97
C ALA A 216 -2.47 -11.29 1.58
N LEU A 217 -1.48 -10.47 1.93
CA LEU A 217 -1.63 -9.16 2.58
C LEU A 217 -0.91 -8.09 1.77
N TYR A 218 -1.55 -6.93 1.60
CA TYR A 218 -0.93 -5.73 1.06
C TYR A 218 -1.45 -4.50 1.80
N VAL A 219 -0.59 -3.52 2.07
CA VAL A 219 -0.95 -2.26 2.74
C VAL A 219 -0.51 -1.09 1.88
N ASP A 220 -1.43 -0.16 1.58
CA ASP A 220 -1.08 1.16 1.03
C ASP A 220 -1.26 2.23 2.12
N SER A 221 -0.15 2.55 2.76
CA SER A 221 -0.02 3.58 3.81
C SER A 221 -0.45 4.97 3.34
N SER A 222 -0.37 5.25 2.04
CA SER A 222 -0.67 6.58 1.50
C SER A 222 -2.16 6.90 1.42
N VAL A 223 -3.01 5.88 1.47
CA VAL A 223 -4.48 6.01 1.51
C VAL A 223 -5.11 5.39 2.75
N GLY A 224 -4.31 4.76 3.61
CA GLY A 224 -4.80 4.21 4.87
C GLY A 224 -5.56 2.89 4.71
N PHE A 225 -5.23 2.06 3.70
CA PHE A 225 -5.94 0.82 3.43
C PHE A 225 -5.08 -0.43 3.60
N ILE A 226 -5.73 -1.48 4.13
CA ILE A 226 -5.24 -2.85 4.11
C ILE A 226 -6.07 -3.63 3.09
N PHE A 227 -5.40 -4.42 2.27
CA PHE A 227 -5.98 -5.36 1.35
C PHE A 227 -5.59 -6.78 1.74
N TYR A 228 -6.55 -7.69 1.75
CA TYR A 228 -6.26 -9.10 1.96
C TYR A 228 -7.05 -10.01 1.04
N ALA A 229 -6.39 -11.08 0.61
CA ALA A 229 -6.99 -12.16 -0.14
C ALA A 229 -7.32 -13.32 0.80
N GLU A 230 -8.44 -13.99 0.54
CA GLU A 230 -8.85 -15.20 1.25
C GLU A 230 -9.36 -16.25 0.26
N LYS A 231 -9.04 -17.51 0.54
CA LYS A 231 -9.55 -18.70 -0.17
C LYS A 231 -10.50 -19.48 0.75
N SER A 232 -11.74 -19.03 0.87
CA SER A 232 -12.76 -19.73 1.66
C SER A 232 -13.88 -20.29 0.81
N VAL A 233 -14.44 -21.42 1.26
CA VAL A 233 -15.55 -22.09 0.57
C VAL A 233 -16.77 -21.17 0.41
N LYS A 234 -16.96 -20.24 1.35
CA LYS A 234 -18.10 -19.30 1.34
C LYS A 234 -17.81 -18.03 0.56
N ARG A 235 -16.60 -17.45 0.70
CA ARG A 235 -16.26 -16.13 0.16
C ARG A 235 -14.76 -16.01 -0.21
N SER A 236 -14.32 -16.81 -1.18
CA SER A 236 -13.04 -16.57 -1.87
C SER A 236 -13.04 -15.23 -2.59
N GLY A 237 -12.06 -14.39 -2.31
CA GLY A 237 -11.96 -13.08 -2.94
C GLY A 237 -11.02 -12.11 -2.24
N LEU A 238 -11.10 -10.85 -2.67
CA LEU A 238 -10.32 -9.75 -2.14
C LEU A 238 -11.17 -8.87 -1.22
N TRP A 239 -10.57 -8.46 -0.11
CA TRP A 239 -11.15 -7.55 0.87
C TRP A 239 -10.29 -6.30 1.01
N ARG A 240 -10.94 -5.18 1.30
CA ARG A 240 -10.32 -3.92 1.71
C ARG A 240 -10.87 -3.53 3.07
N LEU A 241 -10.04 -3.01 3.96
CA LEU A 241 -10.45 -2.34 5.19
C LEU A 241 -9.57 -1.11 5.42
N ASP A 242 -10.02 -0.22 6.29
CA ASP A 242 -9.17 0.88 6.76
C ASP A 242 -8.10 0.33 7.71
N MET A 243 -6.95 1.00 7.84
CA MET A 243 -5.80 0.49 8.60
C MET A 243 -6.06 0.24 10.10
N ASP A 244 -7.14 0.78 10.64
CA ASP A 244 -7.60 0.52 12.00
C ASP A 244 -8.50 -0.72 12.15
N GLY A 245 -8.78 -1.45 11.06
CA GLY A 245 -9.65 -2.63 11.08
C GLY A 245 -11.08 -2.38 10.61
N SER A 246 -11.47 -1.10 10.48
CA SER A 246 -12.84 -0.68 10.22
C SER A 246 -13.20 -0.73 8.73
N ASN A 247 -14.49 -0.55 8.45
CA ASN A 247 -15.05 -0.44 7.09
C ASN A 247 -14.65 -1.58 6.13
N PRO A 248 -14.82 -2.86 6.50
CA PRO A 248 -14.52 -3.98 5.62
C PRO A 248 -15.41 -3.94 4.38
N LEU A 249 -14.79 -4.04 3.21
CA LEU A 249 -15.41 -4.02 1.91
C LEU A 249 -14.96 -5.24 1.10
N TYR A 250 -15.92 -6.07 0.70
CA TYR A 250 -15.67 -7.15 -0.24
C TYR A 250 -15.53 -6.59 -1.66
N MET A 251 -14.35 -6.71 -2.25
CA MET A 251 -14.01 -6.05 -3.51
C MET A 251 -14.43 -6.86 -4.74
N THR A 252 -14.50 -8.18 -4.68
CA THR A 252 -14.68 -9.02 -5.87
C THR A 252 -16.08 -9.61 -5.94
N GLN A 253 -16.99 -9.04 -6.75
CA GLN A 253 -18.34 -9.60 -6.95
C GLN A 253 -18.27 -10.91 -7.76
N GLY A 254 -17.88 -12.01 -7.11
CA GLY A 254 -17.79 -13.36 -7.70
C GLY A 254 -16.63 -13.56 -8.69
N GLY A 255 -16.48 -14.80 -9.14
CA GLY A 255 -15.48 -15.19 -10.15
C GLY A 255 -14.04 -15.01 -9.66
N VAL A 256 -13.81 -15.32 -8.38
CA VAL A 256 -12.48 -15.47 -7.77
C VAL A 256 -12.53 -16.78 -6.98
N LEU A 257 -11.55 -17.65 -7.23
CA LEU A 257 -11.49 -18.99 -6.65
C LEU A 257 -10.27 -19.13 -5.75
N GLU A 258 -9.08 -18.80 -6.27
CA GLU A 258 -7.80 -19.00 -5.56
C GLU A 258 -6.91 -17.75 -5.68
N PRO A 259 -7.23 -16.64 -4.98
CA PRO A 259 -6.42 -15.43 -5.00
C PRO A 259 -5.21 -15.59 -4.07
N GLU A 260 -4.08 -16.06 -4.60
CA GLU A 260 -2.92 -16.45 -3.78
C GLU A 260 -1.97 -15.30 -3.49
N VAL A 261 -1.78 -14.36 -4.41
CA VAL A 261 -0.76 -13.30 -4.31
C VAL A 261 -1.31 -11.92 -4.66
N LEU A 262 -0.82 -10.89 -3.98
CA LEU A 262 -1.23 -9.50 -4.13
C LEU A 262 -0.04 -8.58 -4.41
N ALA A 263 -0.26 -7.55 -5.24
CA ALA A 263 0.61 -6.38 -5.36
C ALA A 263 -0.24 -5.14 -5.59
N GLY A 264 0.18 -3.99 -5.08
CA GLY A 264 -0.52 -2.72 -5.30
C GLY A 264 0.32 -1.70 -6.05
N ASP A 265 -0.37 -0.77 -6.69
CA ASP A 265 0.18 0.45 -7.28
C ASP A 265 -0.33 1.67 -6.51
N PRO A 266 0.48 2.22 -5.59
CA PRO A 266 0.11 3.45 -4.89
C PRO A 266 -0.11 4.65 -5.82
N ALA A 267 0.45 4.69 -7.03
CA ALA A 267 0.26 5.82 -7.94
C ALA A 267 -1.11 5.77 -8.62
N SER A 268 -1.51 4.61 -9.17
CA SER A 268 -2.83 4.47 -9.79
C SER A 268 -3.96 4.12 -8.83
N LYS A 269 -3.64 3.78 -7.58
CA LYS A 269 -4.60 3.24 -6.61
C LYS A 269 -5.26 1.96 -7.12
N THR A 270 -4.42 1.07 -7.64
CA THR A 270 -4.84 -0.21 -8.22
C THR A 270 -4.27 -1.37 -7.41
N ILE A 271 -5.10 -2.36 -7.10
CA ILE A 271 -4.68 -3.64 -6.52
C ILE A 271 -4.68 -4.69 -7.63
N TYR A 272 -3.62 -5.49 -7.67
CA TYR A 272 -3.41 -6.60 -8.58
C TYR A 272 -3.36 -7.90 -7.80
N TRP A 273 -3.92 -8.96 -8.38
CA TRP A 273 -3.84 -10.29 -7.81
C TRP A 273 -3.83 -11.36 -8.88
N VAL A 274 -3.18 -12.48 -8.58
CA VAL A 274 -3.25 -13.68 -9.42
C VAL A 274 -4.27 -14.63 -8.82
N ASP A 275 -5.22 -15.07 -9.63
CA ASP A 275 -6.02 -16.24 -9.35
C ASP A 275 -5.37 -17.45 -10.00
N THR A 276 -4.77 -18.35 -9.20
CA THR A 276 -3.96 -19.47 -9.70
C THR A 276 -4.80 -20.59 -10.31
N TYR A 277 -6.08 -20.69 -9.93
CA TYR A 277 -7.02 -21.64 -10.50
C TYR A 277 -7.52 -21.17 -11.87
N LEU A 278 -7.98 -19.91 -11.95
CA LEU A 278 -8.41 -19.30 -13.21
C LEU A 278 -7.24 -18.94 -14.13
N GLN A 279 -6.03 -18.85 -13.55
CA GLN A 279 -4.79 -18.43 -14.18
C GLN A 279 -4.88 -17.02 -14.80
N TYR A 280 -5.52 -16.11 -14.07
CA TYR A 280 -5.71 -14.72 -14.46
C TYR A 280 -4.97 -13.79 -13.52
N LEU A 281 -4.25 -12.83 -14.10
CA LEU A 281 -3.83 -11.63 -13.39
C LEU A 281 -4.95 -10.61 -13.51
N MET A 282 -5.51 -10.22 -12.38
CA MET A 282 -6.62 -9.28 -12.30
C MET A 282 -6.18 -7.97 -11.66
N ALA A 283 -6.88 -6.90 -11.99
CA ALA A 283 -6.68 -5.57 -11.44
C ALA A 283 -8.00 -4.93 -11.03
N LYS A 284 -7.96 -4.12 -9.98
CA LYS A 284 -9.13 -3.36 -9.50
C LYS A 284 -8.72 -2.05 -8.81
N ASP A 285 -9.56 -1.02 -8.95
CA ASP A 285 -9.37 0.24 -8.24
C ASP A 285 -9.64 0.10 -6.74
N TYR A 286 -8.83 0.75 -5.91
CA TYR A 286 -9.03 0.76 -4.45
C TYR A 286 -10.40 1.33 -4.05
N PHE A 287 -10.92 2.30 -4.83
CA PHE A 287 -12.15 3.02 -4.55
C PHE A 287 -13.33 2.56 -5.43
N ASN A 288 -13.20 1.42 -6.11
CA ASN A 288 -14.21 0.89 -7.04
C ASN A 288 -14.62 1.86 -8.17
N ARG A 289 -13.74 2.78 -8.60
CA ARG A 289 -14.02 3.72 -9.70
C ARG A 289 -14.08 3.05 -11.07
N PHE A 290 -13.43 1.90 -11.21
CA PHE A 290 -13.53 1.04 -12.39
C PHE A 290 -13.77 -0.42 -11.97
N GLU A 291 -14.41 -1.18 -12.87
CA GLU A 291 -14.69 -2.60 -12.65
C GLU A 291 -13.44 -3.48 -12.77
N LYS A 292 -13.52 -4.70 -12.23
CA LYS A 292 -12.47 -5.71 -12.32
C LYS A 292 -12.00 -5.87 -13.78
N ARG A 293 -10.70 -5.74 -14.02
CA ARG A 293 -10.07 -5.95 -15.34
C ARG A 293 -9.16 -7.17 -15.32
N VAL A 294 -9.23 -8.01 -16.36
CA VAL A 294 -8.23 -9.07 -16.60
C VAL A 294 -7.04 -8.44 -17.33
N VAL A 295 -5.91 -8.38 -16.63
CA VAL A 295 -4.65 -7.84 -17.14
C VAL A 295 -3.94 -8.85 -18.02
N PHE A 296 -3.97 -10.12 -17.62
CA PHE A 296 -3.37 -11.22 -18.36
C PHE A 296 -4.19 -12.49 -18.15
N ALA A 297 -4.35 -13.26 -19.23
CA ALA A 297 -4.94 -14.60 -19.20
C ALA A 297 -3.98 -15.58 -19.87
N GLY A 298 -3.50 -16.57 -19.13
CA GLY A 298 -2.51 -17.51 -19.65
C GLY A 298 -1.95 -18.41 -18.58
N ARG A 299 -0.75 -18.96 -18.78
CA ARG A 299 -0.13 -19.92 -17.85
C ARG A 299 0.42 -19.22 -16.59
N LEU A 300 -0.44 -18.96 -15.61
CA LEU A 300 -0.10 -18.42 -14.28
C LEU A 300 -0.29 -19.44 -13.16
N LYS A 301 -0.12 -20.74 -13.47
CA LYS A 301 -0.23 -21.79 -12.46
C LYS A 301 1.00 -21.75 -11.54
N GLY A 302 0.77 -21.71 -10.23
CA GLY A 302 1.83 -21.75 -9.23
C GLY A 302 2.69 -20.49 -9.23
N ILE A 303 2.09 -19.31 -9.35
CA ILE A 303 2.80 -18.05 -9.06
C ILE A 303 2.98 -17.94 -7.56
N SER A 304 4.21 -17.78 -7.10
CA SER A 304 4.54 -17.68 -5.68
C SER A 304 4.60 -16.25 -5.18
N SER A 305 4.92 -15.29 -6.05
CA SER A 305 4.97 -13.87 -5.71
C SER A 305 4.81 -12.99 -6.94
N ILE A 306 4.29 -11.78 -6.72
CA ILE A 306 4.22 -10.72 -7.73
C ILE A 306 4.72 -9.40 -7.14
N SER A 307 5.40 -8.61 -7.96
CA SER A 307 5.81 -7.24 -7.62
C SER A 307 5.63 -6.34 -8.83
N LEU A 308 5.24 -5.09 -8.60
CA LEU A 308 5.04 -4.09 -9.65
C LEU A 308 6.21 -3.10 -9.64
N ILE A 309 6.67 -2.70 -10.83
CA ILE A 309 7.43 -1.46 -10.99
C ILE A 309 7.00 -0.79 -12.29
N ASP A 310 6.88 0.53 -12.27
CA ASP A 310 6.32 1.31 -13.37
C ASP A 310 4.97 0.75 -13.87
N ARG A 311 4.99 0.02 -14.98
CA ARG A 311 3.83 -0.63 -15.61
C ARG A 311 3.97 -2.15 -15.74
N THR A 312 5.06 -2.72 -15.27
CA THR A 312 5.39 -4.14 -15.46
C THR A 312 5.24 -4.88 -14.15
N ILE A 313 4.44 -5.95 -14.19
CA ILE A 313 4.38 -6.92 -13.11
C ILE A 313 5.41 -8.00 -13.37
N TYR A 314 6.28 -8.18 -12.40
CA TYR A 314 7.22 -9.27 -12.33
C TYR A 314 6.64 -10.34 -11.42
N ALA A 315 6.57 -11.57 -11.91
CA ALA A 315 6.08 -12.72 -11.15
C ALA A 315 7.16 -13.80 -11.09
N VAL A 316 7.18 -14.57 -10.00
CA VAL A 316 7.98 -15.81 -9.90
C VAL A 316 7.02 -16.99 -9.82
N ASP A 317 7.30 -18.05 -10.59
CA ASP A 317 6.54 -19.30 -10.54
C ASP A 317 7.29 -20.43 -9.81
N ILE A 318 6.57 -21.50 -9.47
CA ILE A 318 7.12 -22.71 -8.82
C ILE A 318 8.15 -23.47 -9.67
N ASN A 319 8.29 -23.15 -10.95
CA ASN A 319 9.30 -23.74 -11.83
C ASN A 319 10.52 -22.82 -11.93
N GLU A 320 10.66 -21.86 -11.01
CA GLU A 320 11.81 -20.97 -10.90
C GLU A 320 11.97 -20.07 -12.13
N ARG A 321 10.85 -19.65 -12.72
CA ARG A 321 10.85 -18.71 -13.84
C ARG A 321 10.36 -17.35 -13.39
N MET A 322 11.06 -16.31 -13.83
CA MET A 322 10.56 -14.95 -13.75
C MET A 322 9.70 -14.66 -14.98
N LEU A 323 8.55 -14.06 -14.76
CA LEU A 323 7.61 -13.67 -15.81
C LEU A 323 7.49 -12.15 -15.81
N GLU A 324 7.51 -11.53 -16.98
CA GLU A 324 7.16 -10.11 -17.13
C GLU A 324 5.80 -9.96 -17.82
N ILE A 325 4.94 -9.16 -17.21
CA ILE A 325 3.59 -8.88 -17.71
C ILE A 325 3.39 -7.38 -17.75
N ASP A 326 3.14 -6.83 -18.94
CA ASP A 326 2.82 -5.42 -19.10
C ASP A 326 1.36 -5.19 -18.72
N THR A 327 1.13 -4.35 -17.71
CA THR A 327 -0.22 -4.09 -17.19
C THR A 327 -1.12 -3.35 -18.20
N MET A 328 -0.55 -2.75 -19.24
CA MET A 328 -1.26 -1.93 -20.22
C MET A 328 -1.47 -2.64 -21.57
N SER A 329 -0.76 -3.74 -21.80
CA SER A 329 -0.93 -4.57 -22.99
C SER A 329 -2.29 -5.28 -23.01
N ASP A 330 -2.62 -5.87 -24.15
CA ASP A 330 -3.84 -6.67 -24.26
C ASP A 330 -3.76 -7.94 -23.40
N THR A 331 -4.93 -8.46 -23.00
CA THR A 331 -5.05 -9.57 -22.06
C THR A 331 -4.35 -10.86 -22.52
N ASN A 332 -4.22 -11.05 -23.83
CA ASN A 332 -3.56 -12.20 -24.45
C ASN A 332 -2.13 -11.88 -24.93
N GLN A 333 -1.47 -10.90 -24.31
CA GLN A 333 -0.07 -10.58 -24.60
C GLN A 333 0.82 -11.82 -24.51
N GLU A 334 1.89 -11.83 -25.31
CA GLU A 334 2.91 -12.85 -25.17
C GLU A 334 3.61 -12.70 -23.82
N LEU A 335 3.70 -13.81 -23.08
CA LEU A 335 4.34 -13.83 -21.77
C LEU A 335 5.86 -13.84 -21.98
N LYS A 336 6.54 -12.81 -21.49
CA LYS A 336 8.00 -12.81 -21.44
C LYS A 336 8.43 -13.69 -20.27
N VAL A 337 9.20 -14.73 -20.59
CA VAL A 337 9.68 -15.71 -19.62
C VAL A 337 11.19 -15.62 -19.55
N HIS A 338 11.68 -15.66 -18.33
CA HIS A 338 13.07 -15.52 -18.01
C HIS A 338 13.45 -16.63 -17.05
N ASP A 339 14.30 -17.52 -17.53
CA ASP A 339 14.86 -18.57 -16.69
C ASP A 339 15.75 -17.91 -15.64
N LEU A 340 15.40 -18.10 -14.37
CA LEU A 340 16.31 -17.80 -13.30
C LEU A 340 17.44 -18.83 -13.44
N ALA A 341 18.69 -18.36 -13.50
CA ALA A 341 19.83 -19.22 -13.82
C ALA A 341 19.93 -20.40 -12.83
N ALA A 342 20.72 -21.43 -13.18
CA ALA A 342 20.85 -22.67 -12.40
C ALA A 342 21.36 -22.46 -10.95
N ASP A 343 21.78 -21.25 -10.60
CA ASP A 343 22.19 -20.81 -9.27
C ASP A 343 21.02 -20.36 -8.35
N MET A 344 19.79 -20.25 -8.86
CA MET A 344 18.61 -19.80 -8.09
C MET A 344 17.58 -20.89 -7.82
N LEU A 345 18.07 -22.13 -7.64
CA LEU A 345 17.27 -23.29 -7.27
C LEU A 345 16.43 -23.00 -6.01
N LYS A 346 15.15 -23.35 -6.06
CA LYS A 346 14.15 -23.21 -5.00
C LYS A 346 13.88 -21.76 -4.59
N THR A 347 13.90 -20.82 -5.53
CA THR A 347 13.44 -19.46 -5.25
C THR A 347 11.96 -19.50 -4.86
N GLU A 348 11.66 -19.09 -3.63
CA GLU A 348 10.29 -19.08 -3.10
C GLU A 348 9.55 -17.80 -3.49
N ALA A 349 10.24 -16.66 -3.53
CA ALA A 349 9.60 -15.38 -3.87
C ALA A 349 10.62 -14.30 -4.27
N MET A 350 10.07 -13.19 -4.77
CA MET A 350 10.81 -11.99 -5.13
C MET A 350 10.05 -10.73 -4.70
N LEU A 351 10.79 -9.76 -4.17
CA LEU A 351 10.32 -8.39 -3.95
C LEU A 351 11.18 -7.39 -4.71
N ILE A 352 10.59 -6.27 -5.11
CA ILE A 352 11.33 -5.16 -5.73
C ILE A 352 11.75 -4.15 -4.66
N PHE A 353 13.05 -3.88 -4.58
CA PHE A 353 13.63 -2.79 -3.80
C PHE A 353 13.70 -1.53 -4.66
N HIS A 354 12.66 -0.69 -4.54
CA HIS A 354 12.58 0.58 -5.26
C HIS A 354 11.64 1.56 -4.53
N ARG A 355 12.00 2.85 -4.52
CA ARG A 355 11.25 3.90 -3.79
C ARG A 355 9.80 4.04 -4.24
N GLN A 356 9.49 3.72 -5.50
CA GLN A 356 8.13 3.77 -6.06
C GLN A 356 7.10 2.98 -5.24
N GLN A 357 7.51 1.87 -4.60
CA GLN A 357 6.60 1.06 -3.79
C GLN A 357 6.18 1.75 -2.49
N GLN A 358 6.93 2.79 -2.07
CA GLN A 358 6.73 3.54 -0.82
C GLN A 358 6.86 5.05 -1.06
N PRO A 359 6.00 5.65 -1.91
CA PRO A 359 6.13 7.04 -2.32
C PRO A 359 5.94 8.01 -1.16
N ASP A 360 6.36 9.25 -1.36
CA ASP A 360 6.13 10.31 -0.40
C ASP A 360 4.67 10.72 -0.38
N VAL A 361 4.10 10.74 0.82
CA VAL A 361 2.70 11.07 1.03
C VAL A 361 2.59 12.54 1.37
N ARG A 362 1.83 13.30 0.57
CA ARG A 362 1.52 14.70 0.89
C ARG A 362 0.59 14.73 2.09
N VAL A 363 1.13 14.94 3.28
CA VAL A 363 0.32 15.26 4.46
C VAL A 363 -0.29 16.64 4.21
N LYS A 364 -1.58 16.68 3.85
CA LYS A 364 -2.35 17.92 3.91
C LYS A 364 -2.52 18.26 5.38
N ILE A 365 -1.54 18.96 5.94
CA ILE A 365 -1.74 19.72 7.17
C ILE A 365 -2.82 20.74 6.79
N ILE A 366 -4.08 20.48 7.15
CA ILE A 366 -5.07 21.53 7.19
C ILE A 366 -4.64 22.36 8.40
N PRO A 367 -4.03 23.55 8.22
CA PRO A 367 -3.72 24.36 9.38
C PRO A 367 -5.03 24.60 10.11
N LEU A 368 -5.08 24.29 11.41
CA LEU A 368 -6.24 24.55 12.27
C LEU A 368 -6.74 26.00 12.17
N PHE A 369 -5.89 26.92 11.69
CA PHE A 369 -6.26 28.29 11.32
C PHE A 369 -7.38 28.39 10.27
N ALA A 370 -7.57 27.40 9.39
CA ALA A 370 -8.67 27.41 8.41
C ALA A 370 -10.04 27.00 9.01
N ILE A 371 -10.08 26.52 10.26
CA ILE A 371 -11.31 26.14 10.97
C ILE A 371 -11.68 27.20 12.05
N LEU A 372 -10.85 28.23 12.24
CA LEU A 372 -11.10 29.31 13.19
C LEU A 372 -11.10 30.68 12.50
N SER A 373 -12.06 30.89 11.60
CA SER A 373 -12.49 32.26 11.26
C SER A 373 -13.37 32.78 12.41
N ALA A 374 -12.77 33.11 13.55
CA ALA A 374 -13.46 33.94 14.55
C ALA A 374 -13.43 35.39 14.04
N ILE A 375 -14.59 35.99 13.81
CA ILE A 375 -14.69 37.42 13.57
C ILE A 375 -14.48 38.10 14.93
N PHE A 376 -13.39 38.85 15.06
CA PHE A 376 -13.16 39.71 16.22
C PHE A 376 -13.83 41.05 15.95
N VAL A 377 -14.87 41.38 16.71
CA VAL A 377 -15.45 42.73 16.72
C VAL A 377 -14.93 43.45 17.97
N TRP A 378 -14.25 44.56 17.78
CA TRP A 378 -13.77 45.42 18.85
C TRP A 378 -14.90 46.36 19.31
N MET A 379 -15.22 46.35 20.60
CA MET A 379 -16.06 47.37 21.26
C MET A 379 -15.36 47.82 22.53
N GLY A 380 -14.50 48.84 22.42
CA GLY A 380 -13.68 49.34 23.54
C GLY A 380 -12.71 48.28 24.07
N ASP A 381 -12.45 48.28 25.38
CA ASP A 381 -11.44 47.42 26.04
C ASP A 381 -11.82 45.93 26.15
N ASN A 382 -12.79 45.43 25.36
CA ASN A 382 -13.25 44.04 25.43
C ASN A 382 -13.32 43.37 24.04
N ILE A 383 -12.93 42.09 23.98
CA ILE A 383 -13.02 41.23 22.78
C ILE A 383 -14.20 40.25 22.93
N LEU A 384 -15.15 40.28 22.00
CA LEU A 384 -16.22 39.28 21.87
C LEU A 384 -15.90 38.29 20.74
N ILE A 385 -15.86 36.99 21.07
CA ILE A 385 -15.66 35.89 20.11
C ILE A 385 -17.03 35.28 19.77
N TRP A 386 -17.48 35.40 18.53
CA TRP A 386 -18.65 34.68 18.03
C TRP A 386 -18.25 33.38 17.34
N ARG A 387 -18.75 32.24 17.81
CA ARG A 387 -18.70 30.95 17.09
C ARG A 387 -20.06 30.69 16.44
N PHE A 388 -20.10 30.58 15.12
CA PHE A 388 -21.29 30.14 14.40
C PHE A 388 -21.47 28.63 14.53
N PHE A 389 -22.08 28.17 15.63
CA PHE A 389 -22.86 26.93 15.70
C PHE A 389 -23.70 27.00 16.98
N GLY A 390 -25.02 27.20 16.84
CA GLY A 390 -26.04 26.97 17.89
C GLY A 390 -25.79 27.62 19.25
N GLY A 391 -26.51 28.71 19.54
CA GLY A 391 -26.22 29.63 20.64
C GLY A 391 -25.96 29.03 22.01
N PHE A 392 -24.76 29.30 22.54
CA PHE A 392 -24.44 29.48 23.96
C PHE A 392 -23.19 30.38 24.04
N GLY A 393 -23.29 31.54 24.68
CA GLY A 393 -22.15 32.44 24.91
C GLY A 393 -21.37 32.04 26.15
N VAL A 394 -20.06 31.83 26.04
CA VAL A 394 -19.16 31.57 27.18
C VAL A 394 -18.29 32.79 27.41
N LYS A 395 -18.33 33.34 28.64
CA LYS A 395 -17.48 34.45 29.08
C LYS A 395 -16.17 33.87 29.61
N ILE A 396 -15.04 34.14 28.94
CA ILE A 396 -13.72 33.70 29.39
C ILE A 396 -12.90 34.96 29.72
N GLY A 397 -12.60 35.17 31.00
CA GLY A 397 -11.60 36.14 31.45
C GLY A 397 -10.26 35.42 31.67
N TRP A 398 -9.17 35.99 31.15
CA TRP A 398 -7.82 35.49 31.39
C TRP A 398 -7.15 36.29 32.51
N PRO A 399 -6.52 35.66 33.50
CA PRO A 399 -5.56 36.32 34.37
C PRO A 399 -4.24 36.55 33.61
N GLU A 400 -3.56 37.65 33.90
CA GLU A 400 -2.24 37.96 33.37
C GLU A 400 -1.23 36.86 33.75
N ASN A 401 -0.48 36.37 32.76
CA ASN A 401 0.62 35.39 32.83
C ASN A 401 0.28 33.88 32.83
N SER A 402 -0.11 33.34 31.68
CA SER A 402 0.04 31.88 31.42
C SER A 402 0.60 31.60 30.02
N GLN A 403 1.77 30.94 29.97
CA GLN A 403 2.39 30.40 28.75
C GLN A 403 1.69 29.11 28.29
N LEU A 404 1.63 28.91 26.97
CA LEU A 404 1.02 27.76 26.33
C LEU A 404 1.97 26.54 26.39
N VAL A 405 1.61 25.51 27.15
CA VAL A 405 2.27 24.18 27.12
C VAL A 405 1.36 23.20 26.39
N ILE A 406 1.80 22.69 25.24
CA ILE A 406 1.06 21.66 24.48
C ILE A 406 1.62 20.28 24.84
N HIS A 407 0.88 19.51 25.64
CA HIS A 407 1.14 18.07 25.80
C HIS A 407 0.45 17.28 24.67
N ARG A 408 1.17 16.35 24.03
CA ARG A 408 0.58 15.27 23.22
C ARG A 408 0.11 14.15 24.14
N THR A 409 -1.19 13.92 24.22
CA THR A 409 -1.78 12.74 24.86
C THR A 409 -2.64 12.01 23.85
N ILE A 410 -2.30 10.75 23.56
CA ILE A 410 -3.19 9.79 22.89
C ILE A 410 -4.23 9.39 23.93
N SER A 411 -5.50 9.74 23.70
CA SER A 411 -6.60 9.28 24.56
C SER A 411 -7.19 7.98 24.01
N PRO A 412 -7.43 6.97 24.86
CA PRO A 412 -8.27 5.83 24.50
C PRO A 412 -9.75 6.24 24.53
N MET A 413 -10.56 5.74 23.59
CA MET A 413 -12.01 5.97 23.58
C MET A 413 -12.71 5.29 24.78
N PRO A 414 -13.80 5.86 25.33
CA PRO A 414 -14.52 5.27 26.44
C PRO A 414 -15.52 4.20 26.01
N ASP A 415 -15.57 3.15 26.81
CA ASP A 415 -16.47 2.01 26.75
C ASP A 415 -17.92 2.43 27.08
N GLN A 416 -18.84 2.30 26.12
CA GLN A 416 -20.27 2.56 26.32
C GLN A 416 -21.01 1.22 26.50
N LYS A 417 -21.21 0.79 27.75
CA LYS A 417 -22.42 0.06 28.21
C LYS A 417 -22.35 -0.26 29.71
N ARG A 418 -23.13 0.47 30.51
CA ARG A 418 -23.84 -0.07 31.69
C ARG A 418 -24.95 0.90 32.11
N ARG A 419 -26.20 0.54 31.80
CA ARG A 419 -27.38 1.10 32.47
C ARG A 419 -27.47 0.44 33.85
N MET A 420 -27.30 1.19 34.93
CA MET A 420 -27.83 0.84 36.25
C MET A 420 -29.04 1.72 36.53
N ARG A 421 -30.13 1.07 36.93
CA ARG A 421 -31.35 1.70 37.47
C ARG A 421 -31.03 2.26 38.85
N THR A 422 -31.38 3.52 39.09
CA THR A 422 -31.35 4.13 40.41
C THR A 422 -32.71 3.92 41.09
N LEU A 423 -32.69 3.24 42.23
CA LEU A 423 -33.77 3.20 43.22
C LEU A 423 -33.85 4.57 43.92
N LEU A 424 -35.06 5.12 44.05
CA LEU A 424 -35.36 6.25 44.93
C LEU A 424 -35.54 5.76 46.37
N PRO A 425 -35.08 6.51 47.40
CA PRO A 425 -35.52 6.32 48.77
C PRO A 425 -36.45 7.45 49.25
N GLY A 426 -37.45 7.09 50.07
CA GLY A 426 -37.85 7.93 51.21
C GLY A 426 -39.35 8.19 51.44
N GLY A 427 -39.88 7.56 52.51
CA GLY A 427 -40.98 8.02 53.38
C GLY A 427 -42.40 7.84 52.85
N VAL A 428 -43.38 7.31 53.59
CA VAL A 428 -43.60 7.06 55.04
C VAL A 428 -44.38 5.76 55.18
#